data_AF-A0A950UXV7-F1
#
_entry.id   AF-A0A950UXV7-F1
#
_cell.length_a   1.000
_cell.length_b   1.000
_cell.length_c   1.000
_cell.angle_alpha   90.00
_cell.angle_beta   90.00
_cell.angle_gamma   90.00
#
_symmetry.space_group_name_H-M   'P 1'
#
loop_
_entity.id
_entity.type
_entity.pdbx_description
1 polymer ?
#
loop_
_entity_poly.entity_id
_entity_poly.type
_entity_poly.pdbx_seq_one_letter_code
_entity_poly.pdbx_strand_id
1 'polypeptide(L)'
;MIASYLHNFIFIKTKKTAGTTVEVALAEVCGPDDIVTPLGPHDEMARGHGKPVCRNFADPVVEQALKAALLADDAKAYVKARKQSKFFAHMKASQVKEKLAPDFWSKALKLTVERHPYEKAVSAAYFVY
;
A
#
# COMPACT_ATOMS: atom_id res chain seq x y z
N MET A 1 1.08 2.10 0.47
CA MET A 1 2.22 2.87 -0.06
C MET A 1 2.34 2.52 -1.53
N ILE A 2 2.67 3.50 -2.35
CA ILE A 2 2.86 3.30 -3.78
C ILE A 2 4.22 3.85 -4.17
N ALA A 3 4.95 3.15 -5.03
CA ALA A 3 6.08 3.70 -5.75
C ALA A 3 5.84 3.47 -7.24
N SER A 4 5.57 4.56 -7.97
CA SER A 4 5.36 4.52 -9.40
C SER A 4 6.64 4.91 -10.13
N TYR A 5 7.25 3.93 -10.79
CA TYR A 5 8.36 4.14 -11.70
C TYR A 5 7.89 4.79 -12.99
N LEU A 6 6.70 4.42 -13.47
CA LEU A 6 6.10 4.99 -14.69
C LEU A 6 5.93 6.51 -14.59
N HIS A 7 5.42 7.00 -13.46
CA HIS A 7 5.13 8.42 -13.23
C HIS A 7 6.12 9.13 -12.30
N ASN A 8 7.18 8.43 -11.91
CA ASN A 8 8.25 8.94 -11.05
C ASN A 8 7.76 9.58 -9.74
N PHE A 9 6.89 8.88 -9.00
CA PHE A 9 6.41 9.32 -7.68
C PHE A 9 6.45 8.22 -6.61
N ILE A 10 6.48 8.65 -5.35
CA ILE A 10 6.38 7.78 -4.17
C ILE A 10 5.32 8.36 -3.24
N PHE A 11 4.25 7.60 -3.01
CA PHE A 11 3.22 7.94 -2.03
C PHE A 11 3.50 7.26 -0.69
N ILE A 12 3.88 8.06 0.30
CA ILE A 12 4.18 7.61 1.66
C ILE A 12 2.92 7.78 2.51
N LYS A 13 2.18 6.68 2.68
CA LYS A 13 0.93 6.67 3.45
C LYS A 13 1.16 6.72 4.96
N THR A 14 0.62 7.74 5.61
CA THR A 14 0.56 7.86 7.08
C THR A 14 -0.77 7.32 7.63
N LYS A 15 -0.84 7.09 8.94
CA LYS A 15 -2.03 6.53 9.60
C LYS A 15 -3.11 7.61 9.76
N LYS A 16 -4.37 7.26 9.51
CA LYS A 16 -5.57 8.08 9.83
C LYS A 16 -5.65 9.43 9.09
N THR A 17 -5.20 9.45 7.84
CA THR A 17 -5.12 10.64 6.97
C THR A 17 -5.87 10.47 5.65
N ALA A 18 -6.87 9.57 5.60
CA ALA A 18 -7.54 9.16 4.37
C ALA A 18 -6.61 8.56 3.29
N GLY A 19 -5.41 8.13 3.68
CA GLY A 19 -4.44 7.57 2.73
C GLY A 19 -4.87 6.26 2.03
N THR A 20 -5.87 5.52 2.54
CA THR A 20 -6.44 4.39 1.78
C THR A 20 -7.14 4.86 0.53
N THR A 21 -7.96 5.92 0.61
CA THR A 21 -8.66 6.51 -0.55
C THR A 21 -7.67 6.99 -1.60
N VAL A 22 -6.60 7.65 -1.18
CA VAL A 22 -5.53 8.11 -2.08
C VAL A 22 -4.81 6.93 -2.75
N GLU A 23 -4.54 5.84 -2.01
CA GLU A 23 -3.96 4.63 -2.63
C GLU A 23 -4.88 3.99 -3.65
N VAL A 24 -6.20 3.97 -3.42
CA VAL A 24 -7.17 3.43 -4.38
C VAL A 24 -7.13 4.25 -5.67
N ALA A 25 -7.25 5.57 -5.57
CA ALA A 25 -7.25 6.46 -6.74
C ALA A 25 -5.92 6.44 -7.50
N LEU A 26 -4.78 6.44 -6.81
CA LEU A 26 -3.47 6.44 -7.46
C LEU A 26 -3.10 5.08 -8.06
N ALA A 27 -3.63 3.96 -7.54
CA ALA A 27 -3.29 2.64 -8.06
C ALA A 27 -3.78 2.41 -9.49
N GLU A 28 -4.85 3.08 -9.91
CA GLU A 28 -5.43 2.97 -11.27
C GLU A 28 -4.48 3.46 -12.35
N VAL A 29 -3.67 4.48 -12.05
CA VAL A 29 -2.71 5.06 -12.99
C VAL A 29 -1.33 4.38 -12.93
N CYS A 30 -1.11 3.45 -12.00
CA CYS A 30 0.17 2.77 -11.82
C CYS A 30 0.41 1.71 -12.89
N GLY A 31 1.65 1.67 -13.40
CA GLY A 31 2.12 0.70 -14.38
C GLY A 31 2.33 -0.72 -13.80
N PRO A 32 2.70 -1.68 -14.67
CA PRO A 32 2.90 -3.08 -14.29
C PRO A 32 4.12 -3.30 -13.39
N ASP A 33 5.15 -2.47 -13.49
CA ASP A 33 6.39 -2.56 -12.69
C ASP A 33 6.33 -1.74 -11.39
N ASP A 34 5.27 -0.96 -11.21
CA ASP A 34 5.08 -0.11 -10.04
C ASP A 34 4.80 -0.94 -8.79
N ILE A 35 5.26 -0.44 -7.64
CA ILE A 35 5.01 -1.08 -6.36
C ILE A 35 3.66 -0.57 -5.84
N VAL A 36 2.70 -1.49 -5.70
CA VAL A 36 1.38 -1.21 -5.14
C VAL A 36 1.16 -2.15 -3.97
N THR A 37 1.27 -1.63 -2.74
CA THR A 37 1.15 -2.47 -1.55
C THR A 37 -0.27 -2.99 -1.31
N PRO A 38 -0.43 -4.15 -0.65
CA PRO A 38 -1.73 -4.70 -0.31
C PRO A 38 -2.45 -3.90 0.79
N LEU A 39 -3.74 -3.65 0.57
CA LEU A 39 -4.65 -3.04 1.55
C LEU A 39 -5.28 -4.11 2.48
N GLY A 40 -6.36 -3.78 3.19
CA GLY A 40 -7.19 -4.81 3.83
C GLY A 40 -7.97 -5.60 2.75
N PRO A 41 -8.42 -6.84 3.02
CA PRO A 41 -9.11 -7.67 2.03
C PRO A 41 -10.27 -6.96 1.33
N HIS A 42 -11.14 -6.32 2.11
CA HIS A 42 -12.28 -5.55 1.62
C HIS A 42 -11.84 -4.39 0.70
N ASP A 43 -10.90 -3.57 1.16
CA ASP A 43 -10.39 -2.43 0.39
C ASP A 43 -9.66 -2.86 -0.89
N GLU A 44 -8.95 -3.99 -0.84
CA GLU A 44 -8.23 -4.55 -1.99
C GLU A 44 -9.20 -5.01 -3.08
N MET A 45 -10.29 -5.69 -2.69
CA MET A 45 -11.34 -6.12 -3.62
C MET A 45 -12.10 -4.93 -4.21
N ALA A 46 -12.42 -3.93 -3.38
CA ALA A 46 -13.06 -2.70 -3.83
C ALA A 46 -12.17 -1.94 -4.83
N ARG A 47 -10.86 -1.86 -4.56
CA ARG A 47 -9.89 -1.18 -5.42
C ARG A 47 -9.81 -1.74 -6.82
N GLY A 48 -9.93 -3.06 -6.99
CA GLY A 48 -9.78 -3.68 -8.31
C GLY A 48 -11.05 -4.22 -8.92
N HIS A 49 -12.21 -3.69 -8.52
CA HIS A 49 -13.51 -4.12 -9.03
C HIS A 49 -13.68 -5.65 -8.96
N GLY A 50 -13.32 -6.24 -7.82
CA GLY A 50 -13.38 -7.69 -7.59
C GLY A 50 -12.12 -8.47 -8.00
N LYS A 51 -11.01 -7.79 -8.33
CA LYS A 51 -9.71 -8.42 -8.60
C LYS A 51 -8.60 -7.78 -7.76
N PRO A 52 -7.56 -8.54 -7.33
CA PRO A 52 -6.42 -7.96 -6.63
C PRO A 52 -5.60 -7.03 -7.54
N VAL A 53 -5.27 -5.83 -7.07
CA VAL A 53 -4.47 -4.84 -7.82
C VAL A 53 -3.04 -4.74 -7.30
N CYS A 54 -2.81 -5.12 -6.03
CA CYS A 54 -1.47 -5.11 -5.44
C CYS A 54 -0.46 -5.95 -6.24
N ARG A 55 0.76 -5.43 -6.37
CA ARG A 55 1.85 -5.97 -7.19
C ARG A 55 3.21 -5.41 -6.78
N ASN A 56 4.26 -6.15 -7.10
CA ASN A 56 5.68 -5.83 -6.86
C ASN A 56 6.02 -5.41 -5.42
N PHE A 57 5.21 -5.84 -4.45
CA PHE A 57 5.37 -5.53 -3.03
C PHE A 57 6.12 -6.63 -2.28
N ALA A 58 6.25 -7.83 -2.85
CA ALA A 58 6.92 -8.98 -2.23
C ALA A 58 7.50 -9.93 -3.29
N ASP A 59 8.07 -11.05 -2.84
CA ASP A 59 8.46 -12.13 -3.74
C ASP A 59 7.23 -12.72 -4.44
N PRO A 60 7.33 -13.14 -5.72
CA PRO A 60 6.18 -13.61 -6.51
C PRO A 60 5.34 -14.71 -5.83
N VAL A 61 5.99 -15.60 -5.08
CA VAL A 61 5.32 -16.66 -4.31
C VAL A 61 4.39 -16.09 -3.24
N VAL A 62 4.84 -15.05 -2.52
CA VAL A 62 4.05 -14.36 -1.49
C VAL A 62 2.89 -13.61 -2.14
N GLU A 63 3.13 -12.95 -3.27
CA GLU A 63 2.07 -12.23 -3.99
C GLU A 63 0.99 -13.17 -4.50
N GLN A 64 1.38 -14.31 -5.09
CA GLN A 64 0.44 -15.31 -5.58
C GLN A 64 -0.37 -15.91 -4.42
N ALA A 65 0.27 -16.22 -3.29
CA ALA A 65 -0.41 -16.71 -2.10
C ALA A 65 -1.42 -15.69 -1.55
N LEU A 66 -1.07 -14.41 -1.51
CA LEU A 66 -1.96 -13.34 -1.07
C LEU A 66 -3.16 -13.18 -2.00
N LYS A 67 -2.94 -13.21 -3.33
CA LYS A 67 -4.01 -13.14 -4.33
C LYS A 67 -4.94 -14.34 -4.26
N ALA A 68 -4.40 -15.55 -4.12
CA ALA A 68 -5.19 -16.77 -3.96
C ALA A 68 -6.04 -16.73 -2.67
N ALA A 69 -5.45 -16.29 -1.55
CA ALA A 69 -6.18 -16.14 -0.29
C ALA A 69 -7.30 -15.10 -0.38
N LEU A 70 -7.08 -14.00 -1.11
CA LEU A 70 -8.10 -12.98 -1.33
C LEU A 70 -9.27 -13.51 -2.15
N LEU A 71 -9.00 -14.22 -3.23
CA LEU A 71 -10.03 -14.82 -4.10
C LEU A 71 -10.80 -15.95 -3.40
N ALA A 72 -10.14 -16.67 -2.50
CA ALA A 72 -10.76 -17.72 -1.68
C ALA A 72 -11.50 -17.19 -0.45
N ASP A 73 -11.51 -15.87 -0.22
CA ASP A 73 -12.05 -15.22 0.98
C ASP A 73 -11.46 -15.78 2.30
N ASP A 74 -10.20 -16.23 2.26
CA ASP A 74 -9.49 -16.72 3.44
C ASP A 74 -8.73 -15.59 4.13
N ALA A 75 -9.41 -14.94 5.08
CA ALA A 75 -8.84 -13.84 5.86
C ALA A 75 -7.57 -14.24 6.64
N LYS A 76 -7.48 -15.48 7.14
CA LYS A 76 -6.32 -15.93 7.92
C LYS A 76 -5.10 -16.10 7.02
N ALA A 77 -5.28 -16.76 5.88
CA ALA A 77 -4.22 -16.92 4.89
C ALA A 77 -3.79 -15.56 4.32
N TYR A 78 -4.73 -14.65 4.06
CA TYR A 78 -4.45 -13.29 3.58
C TYR A 78 -3.56 -12.52 4.56
N VAL A 79 -3.94 -12.49 5.85
CA VAL A 79 -3.15 -11.81 6.89
C VAL A 79 -1.76 -12.43 7.02
N LYS A 80 -1.66 -13.77 6.95
CA LYS A 80 -0.37 -14.49 7.01
C LYS A 80 0.54 -14.13 5.83
N ALA A 81 0.02 -14.12 4.61
CA ALA A 81 0.78 -13.75 3.41
C ALA A 81 1.18 -12.26 3.44
N ARG A 82 0.25 -11.37 3.82
CA ARG A 82 0.49 -9.93 3.90
C ARG A 82 1.62 -9.57 4.87
N LYS A 83 1.78 -10.30 5.98
CA LYS A 83 2.89 -10.09 6.93
C LYS A 83 4.29 -10.35 6.34
N GLN A 84 4.38 -11.11 5.26
CA GLN A 84 5.65 -11.42 4.58
C GLN A 84 6.01 -10.40 3.49
N SER A 85 5.26 -9.30 3.39
CA SER A 85 5.48 -8.27 2.37
C SER A 85 6.79 -7.53 2.56
N LYS A 86 7.56 -7.35 1.48
CA LYS A 86 8.78 -6.51 1.47
C LYS A 86 8.43 -5.03 1.61
N PHE A 87 7.35 -4.61 0.95
CA PHE A 87 6.76 -3.27 1.04
C PHE A 87 5.34 -3.37 1.63
N PHE A 88 5.02 -2.49 2.57
CA PHE A 88 3.73 -2.52 3.27
C PHE A 88 3.18 -1.10 3.51
N ALA A 89 1.88 -1.00 3.77
CA ALA A 89 1.25 0.26 4.13
C ALA A 89 1.82 0.83 5.44
N HIS A 90 1.91 2.15 5.58
CA HIS A 90 2.47 2.81 6.76
C HIS A 90 3.97 2.57 7.03
N MET A 91 4.70 2.12 6.01
CA MET A 91 6.15 2.05 6.06
C MET A 91 6.76 3.45 6.24
N LYS A 92 7.77 3.59 7.12
CA LYS A 92 8.47 4.86 7.32
C LYS A 92 9.26 5.24 6.06
N ALA A 93 9.40 6.53 5.81
CA ALA A 93 10.16 7.04 4.67
C ALA A 93 11.60 6.49 4.63
N SER A 94 12.26 6.33 5.78
CA SER A 94 13.61 5.75 5.87
C SER A 94 13.65 4.30 5.37
N GLN A 95 12.68 3.48 5.78
CA GLN A 95 12.59 2.08 5.36
C GLN A 95 12.28 1.95 3.87
N VAL A 96 11.49 2.88 3.32
CA VAL A 96 11.25 2.94 1.86
C VAL A 96 12.54 3.29 1.13
N LYS A 97 13.26 4.33 1.58
CA LYS A 97 14.54 4.76 1.01
C LYS A 97 15.57 3.63 0.97
N GLU A 98 15.67 2.85 2.04
CA GLU A 98 16.61 1.72 2.14
C GLU A 98 16.30 0.59 1.15
N LYS A 99 15.04 0.43 0.75
CA LYS A 99 14.60 -0.68 -0.11
C LYS A 99 14.48 -0.33 -1.59
N LEU A 100 14.36 0.95 -1.93
CA LEU A 100 14.27 1.43 -3.31
C LEU A 100 15.65 1.73 -3.90
N ALA A 101 15.73 1.72 -5.23
CA ALA A 101 16.94 2.14 -5.92
C ALA A 101 17.29 3.59 -5.56
N PRO A 102 18.56 3.90 -5.22
CA PRO A 102 18.95 5.25 -4.78
C PRO A 102 18.64 6.35 -5.81
N ASP A 103 18.81 6.06 -7.10
CA ASP A 103 18.53 7.00 -8.19
C ASP A 103 17.04 7.30 -8.34
N PHE A 104 16.19 6.28 -8.22
CA PHE A 104 14.74 6.48 -8.21
C PHE A 104 14.31 7.28 -6.98
N TRP A 105 14.82 6.92 -5.79
CA TRP A 105 14.52 7.67 -4.58
C TRP A 105 14.94 9.13 -4.69
N SER A 106 16.06 9.48 -5.32
CA SER A 106 16.47 10.89 -5.43
C SER A 106 15.54 11.66 -6.37
N LYS A 107 15.20 11.09 -7.53
CA LYS A 107 14.42 11.74 -8.60
C LYS A 107 12.91 11.76 -8.40
N ALA A 108 12.34 10.78 -7.71
CA ALA A 108 10.89 10.65 -7.61
C ALA A 108 10.26 11.77 -6.77
N LEU A 109 9.08 12.25 -7.16
CA LEU A 109 8.27 13.13 -6.32
C LEU A 109 7.77 12.34 -5.10
N LYS A 110 8.08 12.77 -3.87
CA LYS A 110 7.56 12.14 -2.66
C LYS A 110 6.36 12.94 -2.18
N LEU A 111 5.21 12.29 -2.12
CA LEU A 111 3.97 12.88 -1.64
C LEU A 111 3.39 12.11 -0.47
N THR A 112 2.68 12.84 0.38
CA THR A 112 1.93 12.30 1.50
C THR A 112 0.70 13.16 1.72
N VAL A 113 -0.27 12.63 2.44
CA VAL A 113 -1.43 13.39 2.90
C VAL A 113 -1.42 13.40 4.41
N GLU A 114 -1.75 14.56 4.97
CA GLU A 114 -1.77 14.77 6.40
C GLU A 114 -3.09 15.39 6.83
N ARG A 115 -3.46 15.16 8.09
CA ARG A 115 -4.71 15.64 8.69
C ARG A 115 -4.39 16.51 9.90
N HIS A 116 -5.28 17.43 10.23
CA HIS A 116 -5.19 18.20 11.47
C HIS A 116 -4.93 17.26 12.69
N PRO A 117 -3.91 17.54 13.54
CA PRO A 117 -3.47 16.59 14.56
C PRO A 117 -4.57 16.13 15.53
N TYR A 118 -5.44 17.06 15.95
CA TYR A 118 -6.58 16.74 16.82
C TYR A 118 -7.53 15.71 16.18
N GLU A 119 -7.93 15.94 14.93
CA GLU A 119 -8.87 15.04 14.26
C GLU A 119 -8.24 13.68 13.94
N LYS A 120 -6.94 13.67 13.65
CA LYS A 120 -6.16 12.44 13.47
C LYS A 120 -6.15 11.61 14.76
N ALA A 121 -5.98 12.24 15.92
CA ALA A 121 -6.04 11.59 17.23
C ALA A 121 -7.45 11.05 17.53
N VAL A 122 -8.49 11.85 17.31
CA VAL A 122 -9.90 11.42 17.48
C VAL A 122 -10.20 10.22 16.58
N SER A 123 -9.83 10.29 15.30
CA SER A 123 -10.02 9.19 14.35
C SER A 123 -9.25 7.92 14.74
N ALA A 124 -8.07 8.07 15.35
CA ALA A 124 -7.30 6.94 15.87
C ALA A 124 -8.00 6.30 17.07
N ALA A 125 -8.51 7.11 18.00
CA ALA A 125 -9.21 6.63 19.19
C ALA A 125 -10.42 5.75 18.81
N TYR A 126 -11.32 6.25 17.96
CA TYR A 126 -12.50 5.50 17.47
C TYR A 126 -12.18 4.24 16.64
N PHE A 127 -10.94 4.10 16.16
CA PHE A 127 -10.55 2.94 15.35
C PHE A 127 -9.87 1.86 16.19
N VAL A 128 -9.26 2.25 17.32
CA VAL A 128 -8.55 1.34 18.21
C VAL A 128 -9.44 0.86 19.36
N TYR A 129 -10.38 1.71 19.79
CA TYR A 129 -11.34 1.48 20.87
C TYR A 129 -12.77 1.54 20.34
#